data_AF-L8HBQ0-F1
#
_entry.id   AF-L8HBQ0-F1
#
_cell.length_a   1.000
_cell.length_b   1.000
_cell.length_c   1.000
_cell.angle_alpha   90.00
_cell.angle_beta   90.00
_cell.angle_gamma   90.00
#
_symmetry.space_group_name_H-M   'P 1'
#
loop_
_entity.id
_entity.type
_entity.pdbx_description
1 polymer ?
#
loop_
_entity_poly.entity_id
_entity_poly.type
_entity_poly.pdbx_seq_one_letter_code
_entity_poly.pdbx_strand_id
1 'polypeptide(L)'
;MNEEEDPPLHRLHRLLLHSSESEEWIAEFIKARGLAGLFDVHENLFWRLYYNDSKGGKRVEERTTDDAETFLACTACFLPIFSSQAGINAVAKGNRSEVQEQVEQLMLSLASKEQEAREKALWAVIKIVGTISPTDQRSRARLTEMAHTLWDGLGSLQILLEEKNIYAPLVNLVREARGPRALALVGHVLALITLALDGLYPEIVSYEHIYSRNKLRNGFFSAGLTLAMEKQALQSQASADSDALAIYAAALKKWNYGKARDEKYSVALSRQKPKSAISSGDLNTLLRIGA
;
A
#
# COMPACT_ATOMS: atom_id res chain seq x y z
N MET A 1 3.33 37.97 7.96
CA MET A 1 2.19 37.09 7.68
C MET A 1 2.77 35.73 7.39
N ASN A 2 2.55 34.77 8.29
CA ASN A 2 3.03 33.41 8.12
C ASN A 2 2.21 32.77 7.00
N GLU A 3 2.87 32.42 5.90
CA GLU A 3 2.31 31.48 4.93
C GLU A 3 2.22 30.13 5.65
N GLU A 4 0.99 29.68 5.95
CA GLU A 4 0.75 28.30 6.33
C GLU A 4 1.18 27.43 5.14
N GLU A 5 2.32 26.75 5.27
CA GLU A 5 2.76 25.73 4.33
C GLU A 5 1.70 24.63 4.25
N ASP A 6 1.00 24.59 3.13
CA ASP A 6 0.11 23.50 2.74
C ASP A 6 0.86 22.16 2.93
N PRO A 7 0.37 21.21 3.75
CA PRO A 7 1.13 20.01 4.09
C PRO A 7 1.51 19.22 2.83
N PRO A 8 2.68 18.55 2.79
CA PRO A 8 3.19 17.86 1.58
C PRO A 8 2.19 16.88 0.92
N LEU A 9 1.25 16.33 1.70
CA LEU A 9 0.16 15.47 1.24
C LEU A 9 -0.85 16.19 0.34
N HIS A 10 -1.14 17.48 0.57
CA HIS A 10 -2.07 18.28 -0.23
C HIS A 10 -1.49 18.61 -1.61
N ARG A 11 -0.18 18.91 -1.70
CA ARG A 11 0.52 19.05 -2.99
C ARG A 11 0.56 17.73 -3.77
N LEU A 12 0.83 16.61 -3.08
CA LEU A 12 0.79 15.28 -3.70
C LEU A 12 -0.61 14.95 -4.21
N HIS A 13 -1.66 15.30 -3.44
CA HIS A 13 -3.05 15.11 -3.84
C HIS A 13 -3.38 15.88 -5.12
N ARG A 14 -3.00 17.16 -5.19
CA ARG A 14 -3.30 18.06 -6.32
C ARG A 14 -2.60 17.62 -7.62
N LEU A 15 -1.40 17.04 -7.53
CA LEU A 15 -0.67 16.50 -8.70
C LEU A 15 -1.23 15.17 -9.21
N LEU A 16 -1.92 14.40 -8.36
CA LEU A 16 -2.54 13.11 -8.70
C LEU A 16 -4.01 13.24 -9.19
N LEU A 17 -4.54 14.46 -9.23
CA LEU A 17 -5.98 14.78 -9.29
C LEU A 17 -6.50 15.25 -10.65
N HIS A 18 -5.67 15.37 -11.68
CA HIS A 18 -6.13 15.80 -13.00
C HIS A 18 -6.80 14.66 -13.77
N SER A 19 -8.01 14.29 -13.33
CA SER A 19 -8.99 13.60 -14.18
C SER A 19 -10.04 14.59 -14.67
N SER A 20 -10.32 14.55 -15.96
CA SER A 20 -11.29 15.39 -16.68
C SER A 20 -12.75 15.16 -16.30
N GLU A 21 -13.05 14.21 -15.42
CA GLU A 21 -14.42 13.86 -15.04
C GLU A 21 -14.94 14.72 -13.88
N SER A 22 -16.19 15.15 -14.00
CA SER A 22 -16.84 15.94 -12.95
C SER A 22 -17.08 15.09 -11.70
N GLU A 23 -16.95 15.72 -10.52
CA GLU A 23 -17.28 15.12 -9.22
C GLU A 23 -18.71 14.54 -9.20
N GLU A 24 -19.63 15.18 -9.91
CA GLU A 24 -21.03 14.77 -10.08
C GLU A 24 -21.14 13.41 -10.78
N TRP A 25 -20.41 13.22 -11.88
CA TRP A 25 -20.41 11.95 -12.61
C TRP A 25 -19.86 10.80 -11.75
N ILE A 26 -18.77 11.04 -11.01
CA ILE A 26 -18.19 10.01 -10.12
C ILE A 26 -19.19 9.63 -9.01
N ALA A 27 -19.90 10.62 -8.45
CA ALA A 27 -20.94 10.36 -7.46
C ALA A 27 -22.09 9.53 -8.04
N GLU A 28 -22.53 9.82 -9.27
CA GLU A 28 -23.56 9.03 -9.96
C GLU A 28 -23.08 7.60 -10.27
N PHE A 29 -21.86 7.44 -10.75
CA PHE A 29 -21.24 6.14 -11.01
C PHE A 29 -21.19 5.27 -9.74
N ILE A 30 -20.75 5.83 -8.61
CA ILE A 30 -20.73 5.13 -7.32
C ILE A 30 -22.14 4.77 -6.88
N LYS A 31 -23.10 5.70 -7.00
CA LYS A 31 -24.51 5.46 -6.65
C LYS A 31 -25.13 4.33 -7.48
N ALA A 32 -24.71 4.18 -8.73
CA ALA A 32 -25.10 3.09 -9.62
C ALA A 32 -24.36 1.76 -9.35
N ARG A 33 -23.64 1.64 -8.22
CA ARG A 33 -22.77 0.49 -7.86
C ARG A 33 -21.63 0.25 -8.84
N GLY A 34 -21.23 1.28 -9.59
CA GLY A 34 -20.15 1.20 -10.57
C GLY A 34 -18.81 0.80 -9.96
N LEU A 35 -18.52 1.24 -8.73
CA LEU A 35 -17.28 0.86 -8.03
C LEU A 35 -17.21 -0.66 -7.78
N ALA A 36 -18.30 -1.28 -7.31
CA ALA A 36 -18.35 -2.72 -7.11
C ALA A 36 -18.18 -3.48 -8.43
N GLY A 37 -18.90 -3.06 -9.49
CA GLY A 37 -18.73 -3.66 -10.81
C GLY A 37 -17.32 -3.49 -11.39
N LEU A 38 -16.64 -2.38 -11.09
CA LEU A 38 -15.25 -2.18 -11.48
C LEU A 38 -14.30 -3.17 -10.77
N PHE A 39 -14.52 -3.42 -9.48
CA PHE A 39 -13.79 -4.45 -8.74
C PHE A 39 -14.07 -5.85 -9.29
N ASP A 40 -15.32 -6.20 -9.61
CA ASP A 40 -15.66 -7.51 -10.20
C ASP A 40 -14.91 -7.74 -11.54
N VAL A 41 -14.88 -6.72 -12.41
CA VAL A 41 -14.17 -6.78 -13.69
C VAL A 41 -12.66 -6.89 -13.48
N HIS A 42 -12.12 -6.07 -12.57
CA HIS A 42 -10.70 -6.08 -12.23
C HIS A 42 -10.24 -7.45 -11.68
N GLU A 43 -11.06 -8.11 -10.85
CA GLU A 43 -10.76 -9.43 -10.30
C GLU A 43 -10.71 -10.50 -11.40
N ASN A 44 -11.72 -10.49 -12.27
CA ASN A 44 -11.82 -11.43 -13.37
C ASN A 44 -10.60 -11.31 -14.31
N LEU A 45 -10.24 -10.09 -14.68
CA LEU A 45 -9.06 -9.81 -15.51
C LEU A 45 -7.76 -10.26 -14.82
N PHE A 46 -7.61 -9.98 -13.52
CA PHE A 46 -6.45 -10.42 -12.76
C PHE A 46 -6.28 -11.94 -12.82
N TRP A 47 -7.34 -12.70 -12.50
CA TRP A 47 -7.28 -14.16 -12.48
C TRP A 47 -7.04 -14.75 -13.87
N ARG A 48 -7.60 -14.17 -14.93
CA ARG A 48 -7.32 -14.56 -16.31
C ARG A 48 -5.84 -14.38 -16.67
N LEU A 49 -5.24 -13.26 -16.29
CA LEU A 49 -3.83 -12.97 -16.57
C LEU A 49 -2.88 -13.84 -15.75
N TYR A 50 -3.24 -14.13 -14.50
CA TYR A 50 -2.41 -14.84 -13.54
C TYR A 50 -2.48 -16.38 -13.69
N TYR A 51 -3.67 -16.99 -13.76
CA TYR A 51 -3.82 -18.46 -13.87
C TYR A 51 -3.33 -19.04 -15.21
N ASN A 52 -3.38 -18.25 -16.29
CA ASN A 52 -2.85 -18.67 -17.58
C ASN A 52 -1.31 -18.84 -17.57
N ASP A 53 -0.62 -18.25 -16.60
CA ASP A 53 0.84 -18.34 -16.45
C ASP A 53 1.29 -19.54 -15.60
N SER A 54 0.47 -19.97 -14.63
CA SER A 54 0.90 -20.87 -13.54
C SER A 54 0.80 -22.37 -13.84
N LYS A 55 0.02 -22.80 -14.84
CA LYS A 55 -0.27 -24.23 -15.06
C LYS A 55 0.40 -24.93 -16.23
N GLY A 56 1.32 -24.30 -16.97
CA GLY A 56 2.05 -24.96 -18.09
C GLY A 56 1.14 -25.71 -19.10
N GLY A 57 -0.16 -25.42 -19.07
CA GLY A 57 -1.22 -26.22 -19.65
C GLY A 57 -1.60 -25.59 -20.97
N LYS A 58 -1.67 -26.42 -22.01
CA LYS A 58 -2.03 -26.11 -23.39
C LYS A 58 -2.81 -24.80 -23.50
N ARG A 59 -2.17 -23.80 -24.12
CA ARG A 59 -2.71 -22.53 -24.60
C ARG A 59 -4.21 -22.66 -24.90
N VAL A 60 -5.04 -22.28 -23.95
CA VAL A 60 -6.33 -21.69 -24.32
C VAL A 60 -5.93 -20.35 -24.91
N GLU A 61 -6.36 -20.17 -26.14
CA GLU A 61 -5.98 -19.15 -27.09
C GLU A 61 -5.88 -17.76 -26.45
N GLU A 62 -4.77 -17.09 -26.75
CA GLU A 62 -4.52 -15.67 -26.53
C GLU A 62 -4.62 -15.21 -25.06
N ARG A 63 -3.45 -15.13 -24.40
CA ARG A 63 -3.14 -13.88 -23.69
C ARG A 63 -3.28 -12.78 -24.75
N THR A 64 -4.47 -12.23 -24.92
CA THR A 64 -4.62 -11.06 -25.77
C THR A 64 -3.83 -9.97 -25.05
N THR A 65 -2.98 -9.26 -25.79
CA THR A 65 -2.43 -7.98 -25.31
C THR A 65 -3.57 -7.12 -24.73
N ASP A 66 -4.77 -7.24 -25.31
CA ASP A 66 -6.02 -6.65 -24.84
C ASP A 66 -6.37 -6.96 -23.38
N ASP A 67 -6.18 -8.18 -22.84
CA ASP A 67 -6.52 -8.46 -21.44
C ASP A 67 -5.58 -7.70 -20.48
N ALA A 68 -4.30 -7.61 -20.81
CA ALA A 68 -3.31 -6.88 -20.01
C ALA A 68 -3.54 -5.35 -20.09
N GLU A 69 -3.83 -4.85 -21.29
CA GLU A 69 -4.20 -3.45 -21.52
C GLU A 69 -5.53 -3.10 -20.83
N THR A 70 -6.53 -3.99 -20.89
CA THR A 70 -7.82 -3.82 -20.22
C THR A 70 -7.67 -3.87 -18.71
N PHE A 71 -6.84 -4.77 -18.19
CA PHE A 71 -6.52 -4.80 -16.76
C PHE A 71 -5.85 -3.52 -16.30
N LEU A 72 -4.88 -3.02 -17.07
CA LEU A 72 -4.21 -1.74 -16.80
C LEU A 72 -5.20 -0.57 -16.84
N ALA A 73 -6.08 -0.52 -17.84
CA ALA A 73 -7.11 0.51 -17.98
C ALA A 73 -8.10 0.46 -16.82
N CYS A 74 -8.57 -0.75 -16.46
CA CYS A 74 -9.45 -0.98 -15.31
C CYS A 74 -8.80 -0.55 -14.01
N THR A 75 -7.51 -0.87 -13.80
CA THR A 75 -6.74 -0.43 -12.63
C THR A 75 -6.57 1.09 -12.61
N ALA A 76 -6.41 1.71 -13.79
CA ALA A 76 -6.29 3.16 -13.93
C ALA A 76 -7.59 3.91 -13.56
N CYS A 77 -8.76 3.30 -13.75
CA CYS A 77 -10.04 3.89 -13.37
C CYS A 77 -10.15 4.18 -11.85
N PHE A 78 -9.38 3.49 -11.01
CA PHE A 78 -9.36 3.77 -9.58
C PHE A 78 -8.74 5.14 -9.24
N LEU A 79 -7.87 5.68 -10.10
CA LEU A 79 -7.22 6.98 -9.89
C LEU A 79 -8.21 8.14 -9.79
N PRO A 80 -9.05 8.42 -10.80
CA PRO A 80 -10.06 9.48 -10.70
C PRO A 80 -11.02 9.24 -9.54
N ILE A 81 -11.43 7.99 -9.32
CA ILE A 81 -12.42 7.63 -8.28
C ILE A 81 -11.86 7.95 -6.89
N PHE A 82 -10.70 7.42 -6.51
CA PHE A 82 -10.16 7.63 -5.16
C PHE A 82 -9.44 8.97 -4.97
N SER A 83 -9.32 9.76 -6.04
CA SER A 83 -8.96 11.16 -5.95
C SER A 83 -10.18 12.06 -5.67
N SER A 84 -11.38 11.65 -6.07
CA SER A 84 -12.62 12.41 -5.82
C SER A 84 -13.10 12.35 -4.37
N GLN A 85 -13.83 13.37 -3.93
CA GLN A 85 -14.43 13.37 -2.59
C GLN A 85 -15.54 12.31 -2.47
N ALA A 86 -16.26 12.03 -3.56
CA ALA A 86 -17.28 11.00 -3.66
C ALA A 86 -16.70 9.60 -3.45
N GLY A 87 -15.57 9.28 -4.08
CA GLY A 87 -14.87 8.01 -3.89
C GLY A 87 -14.31 7.85 -2.49
N ILE A 88 -13.70 8.89 -1.93
CA ILE A 88 -13.25 8.89 -0.53
C ILE A 88 -14.43 8.65 0.42
N ASN A 89 -15.56 9.32 0.19
CA ASN A 89 -16.78 9.14 0.97
C ASN A 89 -17.37 7.74 0.82
N ALA A 90 -17.28 7.13 -0.36
CA ALA A 90 -17.74 5.76 -0.62
C ALA A 90 -16.94 4.76 0.21
N VAL A 91 -15.61 4.88 0.23
CA VAL A 91 -14.75 4.08 1.11
C VAL A 91 -15.08 4.35 2.58
N ALA A 92 -15.19 5.62 2.99
CA ALA A 92 -15.45 5.98 4.38
C ALA A 92 -16.82 5.49 4.89
N LYS A 93 -17.85 5.44 4.03
CA LYS A 93 -19.20 4.95 4.37
C LYS A 93 -19.42 3.48 4.07
N GLY A 94 -18.55 2.87 3.26
CA GLY A 94 -18.59 1.48 2.85
C GLY A 94 -18.59 0.55 4.06
N ASN A 95 -19.23 -0.60 3.89
CA ASN A 95 -19.22 -1.61 4.93
C ASN A 95 -17.80 -2.16 5.11
N ARG A 96 -17.51 -2.66 6.31
CA ARG A 96 -16.18 -3.11 6.71
C ARG A 96 -15.63 -4.21 5.79
N SER A 97 -16.42 -5.25 5.54
CA SER A 97 -16.04 -6.42 4.71
C SER A 97 -15.70 -6.00 3.29
N GLU A 98 -16.53 -5.14 2.71
CA GLU A 98 -16.37 -4.67 1.33
C GLU A 98 -15.07 -3.87 1.15
N VAL A 99 -14.75 -2.95 2.07
CA VAL A 99 -13.48 -2.20 1.97
C VAL A 99 -12.28 -3.12 2.18
N GLN A 100 -12.40 -4.11 3.06
CA GLN A 100 -11.35 -5.13 3.26
C GLN A 100 -11.10 -5.92 1.97
N GLU A 101 -12.16 -6.47 1.35
CA GLU A 101 -12.08 -7.23 0.09
C GLU A 101 -11.47 -6.39 -1.04
N GLN A 102 -11.86 -5.12 -1.16
CA GLN A 102 -11.31 -4.19 -2.15
C GLN A 102 -9.80 -3.95 -1.96
N VAL A 103 -9.35 -3.79 -0.70
CA VAL A 103 -7.92 -3.62 -0.39
C VAL A 103 -7.16 -4.90 -0.67
N GLU A 104 -7.66 -6.07 -0.26
CA GLU A 104 -7.04 -7.37 -0.55
C GLU A 104 -6.90 -7.59 -2.05
N GLN A 105 -7.93 -7.31 -2.82
CA GLN A 105 -7.91 -7.45 -4.27
C GLN A 105 -6.88 -6.54 -4.95
N LEU A 106 -6.78 -5.27 -4.53
CA LEU A 106 -5.74 -4.37 -5.05
C LEU A 106 -4.33 -4.79 -4.62
N MET A 107 -4.20 -5.36 -3.42
CA MET A 107 -2.95 -5.95 -2.96
C MET A 107 -2.57 -7.13 -3.86
N LEU A 108 -3.49 -8.03 -4.22
CA LEU A 108 -3.21 -9.13 -5.14
C LEU A 108 -2.74 -8.66 -6.52
N SER A 109 -3.26 -7.53 -7.02
CA SER A 109 -2.81 -6.93 -8.29
C SER A 109 -1.33 -6.56 -8.35
N LEU A 110 -0.65 -6.50 -7.21
CA LEU A 110 0.80 -6.32 -7.16
C LEU A 110 1.58 -7.50 -7.77
N ALA A 111 0.94 -8.66 -7.93
CA ALA A 111 1.48 -9.81 -8.65
C ALA A 111 1.46 -9.66 -10.18
N SER A 112 0.83 -8.62 -10.72
CA SER A 112 0.87 -8.31 -12.16
C SER A 112 2.31 -8.22 -12.68
N LYS A 113 2.56 -8.48 -13.96
CA LYS A 113 3.88 -8.25 -14.58
C LYS A 113 4.07 -6.80 -15.03
N GLU A 114 2.99 -6.05 -15.15
CA GLU A 114 3.00 -4.67 -15.64
C GLU A 114 3.32 -3.69 -14.50
N GLN A 115 4.46 -2.99 -14.62
CA GLN A 115 4.92 -2.03 -13.62
C GLN A 115 3.88 -0.93 -13.36
N GLU A 116 3.23 -0.46 -14.42
CA GLU A 116 2.24 0.62 -14.33
C GLU A 116 0.97 0.17 -13.60
N ALA A 117 0.54 -1.09 -13.79
CA ALA A 117 -0.59 -1.64 -13.06
C ALA A 117 -0.26 -1.80 -11.57
N ARG A 118 0.94 -2.27 -11.23
CA ARG A 118 1.44 -2.33 -9.85
C ARG A 118 1.45 -0.94 -9.21
N GLU A 119 1.92 0.06 -9.93
CA GLU A 119 1.98 1.44 -9.43
C GLU A 119 0.58 2.00 -9.13
N LYS A 120 -0.38 1.81 -10.05
CA LYS A 120 -1.76 2.26 -9.89
C LYS A 120 -2.48 1.52 -8.77
N ALA A 121 -2.27 0.21 -8.64
CA ALA A 121 -2.81 -0.59 -7.55
C ALA A 121 -2.26 -0.15 -6.18
N LEU A 122 -0.94 0.04 -6.05
CA LEU A 122 -0.34 0.58 -4.82
C LEU A 122 -0.93 1.95 -4.47
N TRP A 123 -1.02 2.83 -5.46
CA TRP A 123 -1.58 4.16 -5.28
C TRP A 123 -3.02 4.09 -4.75
N ALA A 124 -3.85 3.22 -5.32
CA ALA A 124 -5.24 3.05 -4.92
C ALA A 124 -5.34 2.56 -3.46
N VAL A 125 -4.55 1.55 -3.09
CA VAL A 125 -4.48 1.06 -1.70
C VAL A 125 -4.06 2.17 -0.74
N ILE A 126 -3.00 2.91 -1.08
CA ILE A 126 -2.50 4.03 -0.26
C ILE A 126 -3.58 5.09 -0.08
N LYS A 127 -4.39 5.36 -1.09
CA LYS A 127 -5.49 6.33 -1.03
C LYS A 127 -6.62 5.84 -0.15
N ILE A 128 -7.09 4.61 -0.36
CA ILE A 128 -8.16 4.00 0.44
C ILE A 128 -7.77 4.03 1.92
N VAL A 129 -6.62 3.44 2.28
CA VAL A 129 -6.18 3.34 3.68
C VAL A 129 -5.78 4.71 4.24
N GLY A 130 -5.12 5.54 3.43
CA GLY A 130 -4.64 6.87 3.83
C GLY A 130 -5.74 7.89 4.12
N THR A 131 -6.97 7.66 3.67
CA THR A 131 -8.12 8.52 4.01
C THR A 131 -8.60 8.34 5.45
N ILE A 132 -8.21 7.26 6.11
CA ILE A 132 -8.62 6.95 7.49
C ILE A 132 -7.72 7.72 8.46
N SER A 133 -8.19 8.89 8.89
CA SER A 133 -7.48 9.71 9.86
C SER A 133 -7.69 9.20 11.30
N PRO A 134 -6.64 8.94 12.10
CA PRO A 134 -6.75 8.36 13.45
C PRO A 134 -7.14 9.38 14.54
N THR A 135 -8.08 10.29 14.24
CA THR A 135 -8.52 11.36 15.17
C THR A 135 -9.27 10.85 16.39
N ASP A 136 -10.10 9.81 16.24
CA ASP A 136 -10.94 9.26 17.30
C ASP A 136 -10.75 7.74 17.46
N GLN A 137 -11.33 7.16 18.50
CA GLN A 137 -11.17 5.75 18.81
C GLN A 137 -11.70 4.83 17.69
N ARG A 138 -12.81 5.20 17.04
CA ARG A 138 -13.40 4.41 15.96
C ARG A 138 -12.51 4.44 14.73
N SER A 139 -12.00 5.61 14.37
CA SER A 139 -11.12 5.76 13.21
C SER A 139 -9.74 5.12 13.44
N ARG A 140 -9.22 5.12 14.67
CA ARG A 140 -8.02 4.35 15.06
C ARG A 140 -8.24 2.85 14.91
N ALA A 141 -9.34 2.32 15.44
CA ALA A 141 -9.66 0.90 15.31
C ALA A 141 -9.79 0.47 13.85
N ARG A 142 -10.43 1.31 13.02
CA ARG A 142 -10.54 1.07 11.58
C ARG A 142 -9.18 1.10 10.86
N LEU A 143 -8.29 2.02 11.23
CA LEU A 143 -6.95 2.08 10.65
C LEU A 143 -6.12 0.85 11.02
N THR A 144 -6.21 0.38 12.27
CA THR A 144 -5.58 -0.87 12.72
C THR A 144 -6.09 -2.07 11.97
N GLU A 145 -7.39 -2.14 11.75
CA GLU A 145 -7.99 -3.18 10.94
C GLU A 145 -7.46 -3.18 9.50
N MET A 146 -7.46 -2.02 8.83
CA MET A 146 -6.92 -1.92 7.48
C MET A 146 -5.43 -2.27 7.43
N ALA A 147 -4.66 -1.93 8.49
CA ALA A 147 -3.28 -2.37 8.58
C ALA A 147 -3.18 -3.91 8.64
N HIS A 148 -4.04 -4.60 9.37
CA HIS A 148 -4.12 -6.07 9.34
C HIS A 148 -4.47 -6.58 7.95
N THR A 149 -5.46 -5.98 7.28
CA THR A 149 -5.79 -6.32 5.88
C THR A 149 -4.59 -6.18 4.93
N LEU A 150 -3.76 -5.14 5.11
CA LEU A 150 -2.52 -5.00 4.33
C LEU A 150 -1.55 -6.16 4.59
N TRP A 151 -1.41 -6.61 5.84
CA TRP A 151 -0.58 -7.76 6.19
C TRP A 151 -1.14 -9.08 5.65
N ASP A 152 -2.46 -9.26 5.70
CA ASP A 152 -3.13 -10.44 5.13
C ASP A 152 -3.00 -10.48 3.59
N GLY A 153 -3.12 -9.32 2.95
CA GLY A 153 -2.83 -9.14 1.52
C GLY A 153 -1.37 -9.47 1.17
N LEU A 154 -0.41 -9.10 2.02
CA LEU A 154 1.00 -9.48 1.85
C LEU A 154 1.23 -11.00 2.02
N GLY A 155 0.55 -11.64 2.97
CA GLY A 155 0.60 -13.09 3.14
C GLY A 155 0.03 -13.81 1.91
N SER A 156 -1.09 -13.31 1.37
CA SER A 156 -1.69 -13.84 0.14
C SER A 156 -0.77 -13.66 -1.06
N LEU A 157 -0.15 -12.49 -1.21
CA LEU A 157 0.86 -12.23 -2.25
C LEU A 157 2.09 -13.12 -2.10
N GLN A 158 2.55 -13.39 -0.88
CA GLN A 158 3.69 -14.27 -0.65
C GLN A 158 3.39 -15.68 -1.19
N ILE A 159 2.22 -16.22 -0.86
CA ILE A 159 1.78 -17.54 -1.34
C ILE A 159 1.67 -17.52 -2.86
N LEU A 160 1.02 -16.49 -3.40
CA LEU A 160 0.79 -16.33 -4.82
C LEU A 160 2.10 -16.20 -5.61
N LEU A 161 3.11 -15.51 -5.09
CA LEU A 161 4.40 -15.33 -5.76
C LEU A 161 5.42 -16.42 -5.39
N GLU A 162 5.02 -17.44 -4.63
CA GLU A 162 5.89 -18.50 -4.11
C GLU A 162 7.14 -17.96 -3.38
N GLU A 163 6.95 -16.84 -2.69
CA GLU A 163 8.04 -16.14 -2.02
C GLU A 163 8.37 -16.77 -0.67
N LYS A 164 9.67 -16.79 -0.33
CA LYS A 164 10.16 -17.44 0.89
C LYS A 164 9.76 -16.74 2.19
N ASN A 165 9.37 -15.47 2.12
CA ASN A 165 8.96 -14.69 3.30
C ASN A 165 7.99 -13.57 2.90
N ILE A 166 7.13 -13.17 3.84
CA ILE A 166 6.06 -12.18 3.63
C ILE A 166 6.55 -10.77 3.21
N TYR A 167 7.82 -10.45 3.48
CA TYR A 167 8.40 -9.15 3.14
C TYR A 167 8.93 -9.12 1.69
N ALA A 168 9.25 -10.28 1.12
CA ALA A 168 9.88 -10.40 -0.19
C ALA A 168 9.05 -9.82 -1.35
N PRO A 169 7.71 -10.00 -1.43
CA PRO A 169 6.91 -9.42 -2.51
C PRO A 169 7.17 -7.92 -2.71
N LEU A 170 7.09 -7.11 -1.64
CA LEU A 170 7.32 -5.67 -1.75
C LEU A 170 8.78 -5.31 -2.00
N VAL A 171 9.74 -6.07 -1.44
CA VAL A 171 11.17 -5.81 -1.71
C VAL A 171 11.52 -6.14 -3.16
N ASN A 172 10.92 -7.17 -3.73
CA ASN A 172 11.12 -7.52 -5.13
C ASN A 172 10.51 -6.47 -6.07
N LEU A 173 9.36 -5.88 -5.72
CA LEU A 173 8.84 -4.69 -6.44
C LEU A 173 9.86 -3.55 -6.50
N VAL A 174 10.54 -3.24 -5.38
CA VAL A 174 11.61 -2.23 -5.35
C VAL A 174 12.78 -2.64 -6.23
N ARG A 175 13.20 -3.91 -6.21
CA ARG A 175 14.31 -4.40 -7.04
C ARG A 175 14.00 -4.40 -8.54
N GLU A 176 12.75 -4.66 -8.89
CA GLU A 176 12.28 -4.77 -10.28
C GLU A 176 11.92 -3.44 -10.89
N ALA A 177 11.75 -2.38 -10.09
CA ALA A 177 11.45 -1.04 -10.56
C ALA A 177 12.46 -0.56 -11.61
N ARG A 178 11.96 -0.09 -12.76
CA ARG A 178 12.76 0.36 -13.90
C ARG A 178 12.14 1.60 -14.57
N GLY A 179 12.97 2.30 -15.34
CA GLY A 179 12.56 3.45 -16.13
C GLY A 179 12.36 4.75 -15.32
N PRO A 180 11.82 5.80 -15.97
CA PRO A 180 11.69 7.14 -15.36
C PRO A 180 10.82 7.17 -14.10
N ARG A 181 9.84 6.27 -14.00
CA ARG A 181 8.93 6.15 -12.85
C ARG A 181 9.38 5.13 -11.79
N ALA A 182 10.59 4.57 -11.90
CA ALA A 182 11.09 3.59 -10.93
C ALA A 182 11.01 4.13 -9.49
N LEU A 183 11.44 5.38 -9.26
CA LEU A 183 11.40 5.99 -7.94
C LEU A 183 9.98 6.26 -7.43
N ALA A 184 9.01 6.54 -8.30
CA ALA A 184 7.61 6.66 -7.91
C ALA A 184 7.10 5.34 -7.34
N LEU A 185 7.38 4.22 -8.02
CA LEU A 185 7.03 2.89 -7.55
C LEU A 185 7.68 2.58 -6.19
N VAL A 186 8.98 2.85 -6.04
CA VAL A 186 9.69 2.68 -4.75
C VAL A 186 9.04 3.54 -3.65
N GLY A 187 8.68 4.78 -3.96
CA GLY A 187 7.99 5.68 -3.05
C GLY A 187 6.63 5.13 -2.62
N HIS A 188 5.84 4.60 -3.54
CA HIS A 188 4.56 3.96 -3.22
C HIS A 188 4.74 2.71 -2.34
N VAL A 189 5.73 1.85 -2.63
CA VAL A 189 6.04 0.70 -1.77
C VAL A 189 6.38 1.16 -0.35
N LEU A 190 7.22 2.17 -0.20
CA LEU A 190 7.57 2.72 1.12
C LEU A 190 6.38 3.34 1.85
N ALA A 191 5.51 4.03 1.12
CA ALA A 191 4.29 4.59 1.67
C ALA A 191 3.35 3.49 2.18
N LEU A 192 3.18 2.40 1.43
CA LEU A 192 2.38 1.24 1.84
C LEU A 192 2.95 0.59 3.11
N ILE A 193 4.25 0.29 3.15
CA ILE A 193 4.89 -0.31 4.33
C ILE A 193 4.72 0.61 5.54
N THR A 194 4.91 1.92 5.35
CA THR A 194 4.75 2.89 6.44
C THR A 194 3.31 2.90 6.96
N LEU A 195 2.31 2.87 6.07
CA LEU A 195 0.90 2.78 6.45
C LEU A 195 0.59 1.49 7.21
N ALA A 196 1.09 0.34 6.75
CA ALA A 196 0.88 -0.94 7.42
C ALA A 196 1.52 -0.98 8.82
N LEU A 197 2.70 -0.39 9.00
CA LEU A 197 3.38 -0.34 10.31
C LEU A 197 2.73 0.66 11.26
N ASP A 198 2.46 1.89 10.79
CA ASP A 198 1.87 2.95 11.62
C ASP A 198 0.41 2.66 11.95
N GLY A 199 -0.30 1.98 11.04
CA GLY A 199 -1.71 1.65 11.24
C GLY A 199 -1.95 0.57 12.29
N LEU A 200 -1.04 -0.41 12.45
CA LEU A 200 -1.17 -1.46 13.48
C LEU A 200 -1.29 -0.88 14.89
N TYR A 201 -0.54 0.17 15.17
CA TYR A 201 -0.51 0.81 16.47
C TYR A 201 -0.41 2.33 16.27
N PRO A 202 -1.54 3.01 15.97
CA PRO A 202 -1.54 4.44 15.65
C PRO A 202 -1.15 5.29 16.87
N GLU A 203 -1.23 4.72 18.07
CA GLU A 203 -0.81 5.34 19.31
C GLU A 203 0.51 4.76 19.82
N ILE A 204 1.39 5.64 20.31
CA ILE A 204 2.61 5.25 21.03
C ILE A 204 2.31 5.23 22.52
N VAL A 205 1.57 4.20 22.93
CA VAL A 205 1.14 4.02 24.32
C VAL A 205 1.97 2.99 25.08
N SER A 206 2.67 2.08 24.38
CA SER A 206 3.44 1.01 25.01
C SER A 206 4.76 0.70 24.29
N TYR A 207 5.70 0.12 25.05
CA TYR A 207 6.96 -0.40 24.50
C TYR A 207 6.72 -1.55 23.51
N GLU A 208 5.68 -2.36 23.75
CA GLU A 208 5.33 -3.53 22.93
C GLU A 208 4.90 -3.14 21.51
N HIS A 209 4.15 -2.04 21.35
CA HIS A 209 3.78 -1.51 20.04
C HIS A 209 5.02 -1.10 19.24
N ILE A 210 5.95 -0.38 19.89
CA ILE A 210 7.21 0.05 19.28
C ILE A 210 8.07 -1.16 18.91
N TYR A 211 8.18 -2.13 19.83
CA TYR A 211 8.92 -3.35 19.60
C TYR A 211 8.37 -4.13 18.40
N SER A 212 7.04 -4.27 18.32
CA SER A 212 6.36 -4.94 17.21
C SER A 212 6.62 -4.24 15.87
N ARG A 213 6.47 -2.92 15.80
CA ARG A 213 6.80 -2.15 14.59
C ARG A 213 8.27 -2.28 14.20
N ASN A 214 9.19 -2.23 15.16
CA ASN A 214 10.62 -2.42 14.92
C ASN A 214 10.93 -3.84 14.42
N LYS A 215 10.28 -4.86 14.97
CA LYS A 215 10.44 -6.24 14.52
C LYS A 215 10.01 -6.42 13.06
N LEU A 216 8.84 -5.90 12.70
CA LEU A 216 8.33 -5.93 11.33
C LEU A 216 9.22 -5.12 10.37
N ARG A 217 9.68 -3.93 10.80
CA ARG A 217 10.64 -3.10 10.06
C ARG A 217 11.96 -3.84 9.80
N ASN A 218 12.47 -4.53 10.81
CA ASN A 218 13.67 -5.36 10.67
C ASN A 218 13.46 -6.53 9.71
N GLY A 219 12.24 -7.08 9.61
CA GLY A 219 11.87 -8.06 8.59
C GLY A 219 12.14 -7.55 7.17
N PHE A 220 11.72 -6.33 6.85
CA PHE A 220 12.02 -5.70 5.56
C PHE A 220 13.52 -5.44 5.36
N PHE A 221 14.26 -5.03 6.41
CA PHE A 221 15.71 -4.88 6.32
C PHE A 221 16.40 -6.21 6.02
N SER A 222 16.01 -7.29 6.71
CA SER A 222 16.52 -8.64 6.47
C SER A 222 16.16 -9.19 5.08
N ALA A 223 15.01 -8.79 4.54
CA ALA A 223 14.64 -9.10 3.15
C ALA A 223 15.44 -8.29 2.12
N GLY A 224 16.20 -7.27 2.54
CA GLY A 224 17.11 -6.49 1.70
C GLY A 224 16.53 -5.18 1.17
N LEU A 225 15.53 -4.59 1.85
CA LEU A 225 14.89 -3.34 1.43
C LEU A 225 15.88 -2.18 1.29
N THR A 226 16.79 -1.99 2.26
CA THR A 226 17.76 -0.88 2.25
C THR A 226 18.65 -0.90 1.00
N LEU A 227 19.27 -2.05 0.72
CA LEU A 227 20.14 -2.21 -0.45
C LEU A 227 19.36 -2.03 -1.76
N ALA A 228 18.10 -2.49 -1.81
CA ALA A 228 17.24 -2.32 -2.97
C ALA A 228 16.92 -0.84 -3.23
N MET A 229 16.59 -0.07 -2.18
CA MET A 229 16.32 1.37 -2.28
C MET A 229 17.56 2.17 -2.71
N GLU A 230 18.72 1.89 -2.11
CA GLU A 230 19.97 2.57 -2.44
C GLU A 230 20.35 2.32 -3.91
N LYS A 231 20.23 1.08 -4.37
CA LYS A 231 20.45 0.71 -5.76
C LYS A 231 19.51 1.49 -6.70
N GLN A 232 18.21 1.54 -6.40
CA GLN A 232 17.24 2.26 -7.22
C GLN A 232 17.51 3.78 -7.24
N ALA A 233 17.82 4.37 -6.09
CA ALA A 233 18.17 5.78 -6.00
C ALA A 233 19.39 6.13 -6.86
N LEU A 234 20.42 5.29 -6.87
CA LEU A 234 21.62 5.48 -7.71
C LEU A 234 21.32 5.29 -9.20
N GLN A 235 20.52 4.28 -9.56
CA GLN A 235 20.20 3.98 -10.96
C GLN A 235 19.28 5.02 -11.60
N SER A 236 18.39 5.63 -10.83
CA SER A 236 17.38 6.55 -11.35
C SER A 236 17.76 8.04 -11.25
N GLN A 237 18.86 8.40 -10.59
CA GLN A 237 19.28 9.80 -10.39
C GLN A 237 19.38 10.65 -11.67
N ALA A 238 19.75 10.03 -12.80
CA ALA A 238 19.91 10.73 -14.08
C ALA A 238 18.68 10.71 -14.99
N SER A 239 17.67 9.88 -14.68
CA SER A 239 16.55 9.60 -15.60
C SER A 239 15.16 9.70 -14.96
N ALA A 240 15.07 9.89 -13.65
CA ALA A 240 13.80 10.07 -12.96
C ALA A 240 13.16 11.41 -13.34
N ASP A 241 11.85 11.38 -13.59
CA ASP A 241 11.07 12.60 -13.68
C ASP A 241 10.95 13.28 -12.30
N SER A 242 10.61 14.58 -12.32
CA SER A 242 10.55 15.40 -11.10
C SER A 242 9.48 14.89 -10.12
N ASP A 243 8.39 14.32 -10.62
CA ASP A 243 7.27 13.85 -9.80
C ASP A 243 7.64 12.55 -9.07
N ALA A 244 8.30 11.61 -9.75
CA ALA A 244 8.83 10.38 -9.19
C ALA A 244 9.84 10.66 -8.06
N LEU A 245 10.71 11.66 -8.25
CA LEU A 245 11.63 12.13 -7.21
C LEU A 245 10.88 12.69 -6.00
N ALA A 246 9.84 13.51 -6.23
CA ALA A 246 9.04 14.10 -5.15
C ALA A 246 8.28 13.03 -4.35
N ILE A 247 7.66 12.06 -5.03
CA ILE A 247 6.95 10.93 -4.41
C ILE A 247 7.91 10.10 -3.55
N TYR A 248 9.07 9.73 -4.11
CA TYR A 248 10.09 8.98 -3.38
C TYR A 248 10.61 9.73 -2.15
N ALA A 249 10.97 11.01 -2.30
CA ALA A 249 11.50 11.82 -1.21
C ALA A 249 10.48 11.99 -0.07
N ALA A 250 9.20 12.22 -0.41
CA ALA A 250 8.13 12.34 0.58
C ALA A 250 7.93 11.02 1.35
N ALA A 251 7.91 9.89 0.65
CA ALA A 251 7.77 8.58 1.27
C ALA A 251 8.98 8.22 2.15
N LEU A 252 10.20 8.50 1.67
CA LEU A 252 11.44 8.27 2.41
C LEU A 252 11.50 9.13 3.70
N LYS A 253 11.07 10.39 3.61
CA LYS A 253 10.96 11.28 4.79
C LYS A 253 10.01 10.69 5.83
N LYS A 254 8.84 10.19 5.39
CA LYS A 254 7.85 9.59 6.30
C LYS A 254 8.36 8.29 6.93
N TRP A 255 8.98 7.43 6.13
CA TRP A 255 9.64 6.19 6.59
C TRP A 255 10.68 6.47 7.68
N ASN A 256 11.59 7.40 7.41
CA ASN A 256 12.65 7.79 8.35
C ASN A 256 12.09 8.43 9.62
N TYR A 257 11.04 9.24 9.49
CA TYR A 257 10.33 9.79 10.64
C TYR A 257 9.77 8.68 11.55
N GLY A 258 9.07 7.69 10.98
CA GLY A 258 8.52 6.56 11.74
C GLY A 258 9.62 5.76 12.48
N LYS A 259 10.76 5.54 11.83
CA LYS A 259 11.95 4.92 12.44
C LYS A 259 12.50 5.75 13.60
N ALA A 260 12.82 7.02 13.37
CA ALA A 260 13.40 7.90 14.38
C ALA A 260 12.47 8.09 15.59
N ARG A 261 11.15 8.17 15.34
CA ARG A 261 10.11 8.19 16.36
C ARG A 261 10.18 6.93 17.23
N ASP A 262 10.15 5.75 16.62
CA ASP A 262 10.19 4.48 17.34
C ASP A 262 11.50 4.32 18.16
N GLU A 263 12.64 4.75 17.63
CA GLU A 263 13.93 4.77 18.35
C GLU A 263 13.89 5.69 19.58
N LYS A 264 13.41 6.93 19.41
CA LYS A 264 13.27 7.91 20.50
C LYS A 264 12.42 7.37 21.65
N TYR A 265 11.26 6.79 21.35
CA TYR A 265 10.34 6.29 22.38
C TYR A 265 10.80 4.95 22.98
N SER A 266 11.52 4.11 22.23
CA SER A 266 12.13 2.89 22.78
C SER A 266 13.12 3.23 23.91
N VAL A 267 13.96 4.25 23.71
CA VAL A 267 14.90 4.74 24.74
C VAL A 267 14.15 5.36 25.93
N ALA A 268 13.07 6.11 25.69
CA ALA A 268 12.28 6.72 26.75
C ALA A 268 11.56 5.67 27.62
N LEU A 269 10.98 4.63 27.00
CA LEU A 269 10.17 3.62 27.67
C LEU A 269 11.02 2.50 28.31
N SER A 270 12.18 2.15 27.76
CA SER A 270 13.13 1.21 28.39
C SER A 270 13.67 1.70 29.73
N ARG A 271 13.60 3.02 30.00
CA ARG A 271 13.95 3.63 31.29
C ARG A 271 12.83 3.52 32.33
N GLN A 272 11.62 3.15 31.91
CA GLN A 272 10.49 2.87 32.79
C GLN A 272 10.45 1.35 33.03
N LYS A 273 10.72 0.88 34.26
CA LYS A 273 10.69 -0.55 34.58
C LYS A 273 9.34 -1.16 34.14
N PRO A 274 9.33 -2.33 33.44
CA PRO A 274 8.08 -2.95 33.03
C PRO A 274 7.30 -3.38 34.28
N LYS A 275 6.14 -2.75 34.52
CA LYS A 275 5.12 -3.27 35.43
C LYS A 275 4.17 -4.14 34.60
N SER A 276 4.10 -5.41 34.99
CA SER A 276 3.24 -6.48 34.47
C SER A 276 3.45 -6.90 33.01
N ALA A 277 3.89 -8.15 32.85
CA ALA A 277 3.77 -8.92 31.62
C ALA A 277 2.31 -9.32 31.40
N ILE A 278 1.76 -9.08 30.20
CA ILE A 278 0.50 -9.70 29.78
C ILE A 278 0.63 -10.25 28.36
N SER A 279 0.30 -11.54 28.26
CA SER A 279 -0.19 -12.36 27.14
C SER A 279 0.47 -12.20 25.76
N SER A 280 1.37 -13.14 25.47
CA SER A 280 1.97 -13.50 24.18
C SER A 280 0.98 -13.98 23.09
N GLY A 281 -0.31 -13.65 23.19
CA GLY A 281 -1.38 -14.16 22.30
C GLY A 281 -1.39 -13.52 20.92
N ASP A 282 -1.40 -12.19 20.85
CA ASP A 282 -1.66 -11.47 19.59
C ASP A 282 -0.44 -11.41 18.66
N LEU A 283 0.78 -11.45 19.23
CA LEU A 283 2.03 -11.52 18.47
C LEU A 283 2.22 -12.87 17.77
N ASN A 284 1.69 -13.96 18.33
CA ASN A 284 1.81 -15.29 17.73
C ASN A 284 0.92 -15.47 16.51
N THR A 285 -0.19 -14.74 16.40
CA THR A 285 -1.08 -14.81 15.22
C THR A 285 -0.41 -14.19 13.99
N LEU A 286 0.25 -13.04 14.14
CA LEU A 286 0.98 -12.40 13.03
C LEU A 286 2.30 -13.12 12.67
N LEU A 287 2.93 -13.80 13.64
CA LEU A 287 4.19 -14.52 13.41
C LEU A 287 4.01 -15.95 12.89
N ARG A 288 2.83 -16.56 13.06
CA ARG A 288 2.53 -17.88 12.49
C ARG A 288 2.31 -17.85 10.97
N ILE A 289 2.04 -16.68 10.40
CA ILE A 289 1.91 -16.49 8.94
C ILE A 289 3.31 -16.29 8.29
N GLY A 290 4.35 -16.00 9.09
CA GLY A 290 5.71 -15.72 8.62
C GLY A 290 6.75 -16.80 8.96
N ALA A 291 6.34 -18.03 9.27
CA ALA A 291 7.21 -19.18 9.56
C ALA A 291 7.06 -20.27 8.48
#